data_AF-A0A9P4PK85-F1
#
_entry.id   AF-A0A9P4PK85-F1
#
_cell.length_a   1.000
_cell.length_b   1.000
_cell.length_c   1.000
_cell.angle_alpha   90.00
_cell.angle_beta   90.00
_cell.angle_gamma   90.00
#
_symmetry.space_group_name_H-M   'P 1'
#
loop_
_entity.id
_entity.type
_entity.pdbx_description
1 polymer ?
#
loop_
_entity_poly.entity_id
_entity_poly.type
_entity_poly.pdbx_seq_one_letter_code
_entity_poly.pdbx_strand_id
1 'polypeptide(L)' 'ILLCFSVTSPASFKNSREKWFPEVQHHCPGVPCLIVGTQVDLREDASVKEKLAKQRMQPVRRENGEKMA' A
#
# COMPACT_ATOMS: atom_id res chain seq x y z
N ILE A 1 4.92 -9.76 -11.56
CA ILE A 1 4.02 -9.87 -10.37
C ILE A 1 3.45 -8.48 -10.07
N LEU A 2 2.17 -8.39 -9.70
CA LEU A 2 1.58 -7.14 -9.19
C LEU A 2 1.40 -7.26 -7.68
N LEU A 3 2.04 -6.37 -6.94
CA LEU A 3 1.93 -6.31 -5.50
C LEU A 3 1.10 -5.08 -5.14
N CYS A 4 -0.15 -5.33 -4.77
CA CYS A 4 -1.14 -4.29 -4.52
C CYS A 4 -1.26 -3.96 -3.04
N PHE A 5 -1.41 -2.67 -2.73
CA PHE A 5 -1.84 -2.20 -1.42
C PHE A 5 -2.97 -1.19 -1.60
N SER A 6 -3.85 -1.09 -0.61
CA SER A 6 -4.91 -0.10 -0.59
C SER A 6 -4.41 1.21 0.00
N VAL A 7 -4.63 2.33 -0.69
CA VAL A 7 -4.24 3.64 -0.15
C VAL A 7 -5.07 4.04 1.09
N THR A 8 -6.23 3.41 1.29
CA THR A 8 -7.09 3.65 2.46
C THR A 8 -6.77 2.71 3.62
N SER A 9 -5.82 1.77 3.43
CA SER A 9 -5.38 0.83 4.46
C SER A 9 -3.86 0.91 4.65
N PRO A 10 -3.37 1.74 5.58
CA PRO A 10 -1.94 1.83 5.91
C PRO A 10 -1.33 0.49 6.33
N ALA A 11 -2.13 -0.39 6.93
CA ALA A 11 -1.71 -1.75 7.28
C ALA A 11 -1.37 -2.59 6.03
N SER A 12 -2.14 -2.46 4.95
CA SER A 12 -1.84 -3.15 3.69
C SER A 12 -0.52 -2.69 3.07
N PHE A 13 -0.22 -1.38 3.14
CA PHE A 13 1.06 -0.82 2.71
C PHE A 13 2.25 -1.28 3.57
N LYS A 14 2.04 -1.45 4.88
CA LYS A 14 3.04 -2.04 5.75
C LYS A 14 3.29 -3.51 5.39
N ASN A 15 2.23 -4.30 5.20
CA ASN A 15 2.33 -5.71 4.83
C ASN A 15 2.95 -5.91 3.45
N SER A 16 2.69 -5.01 2.49
CA SER A 16 3.32 -5.08 1.17
C SER A 16 4.84 -5.03 1.27
N ARG A 17 5.38 -4.15 2.13
CA ARG A 17 6.82 -4.00 2.34
C ARG A 17 7.42 -5.12 3.17
N GLU A 18 6.76 -5.49 4.27
CA GLU A 18 7.38 -6.33 5.32
C GLU A 18 7.11 -7.83 5.13
N LYS A 19 6.08 -8.20 4.35
CA LYS A 19 5.68 -9.60 4.18
C LYS A 19 5.64 -10.00 2.72
N TRP A 20 4.81 -9.33 1.93
CA TRP A 20 4.49 -9.80 0.58
C TRP A 20 5.65 -9.60 -0.38
N PHE A 21 6.40 -8.49 -0.27
CA PHE A 21 7.55 -8.27 -1.14
C PHE A 21 8.68 -9.27 -0.87
N PRO A 22 9.11 -9.52 0.39
CA PRO A 22 10.04 -10.60 0.70
C PRO A 22 9.56 -11.98 0.23
N GLU A 23 8.27 -12.29 0.41
CA GLU A 23 7.68 -13.56 -0.02
C GLU A 23 7.75 -13.73 -1.55
N VAL A 24 7.44 -12.68 -2.31
CA VAL A 24 7.58 -12.65 -3.77
C VAL A 24 9.03 -12.83 -4.19
N GLN A 25 9.97 -12.16 -3.54
CA GLN A 25 11.40 -12.32 -3.85
C GLN A 25 11.90 -13.74 -3.56
N HIS A 26 11.36 -14.39 -2.53
CA HIS A 26 11.72 -15.76 -2.18
C HIS A 26 11.18 -16.79 -3.18
N HIS A 27 9.89 -16.70 -3.54
CA HIS A 27 9.23 -17.69 -4.39
C HIS A 27 9.39 -17.44 -5.89
N CYS A 28 9.68 -16.19 -6.29
CA CYS A 28 9.80 -15.79 -7.69
C CYS A 28 11.08 -14.96 -7.92
N PRO A 29 12.27 -15.54 -7.68
CA PRO A 29 13.53 -14.83 -7.84
C PRO A 29 13.72 -14.37 -9.30
N GLY A 30 14.19 -13.14 -9.48
CA GLY A 30 14.45 -12.54 -10.80
C GLY A 30 13.20 -12.09 -11.58
N VAL A 31 12.00 -12.32 -11.06
CA VAL A 31 10.75 -11.87 -11.70
C VAL A 31 10.46 -10.42 -11.30
N PRO A 32 10.25 -9.49 -12.25
CA PRO A 32 9.89 -8.12 -11.94
C PRO A 32 8.57 -8.01 -11.13
N CYS A 33 8.59 -7.18 -10.10
CA CYS A 33 7.46 -6.88 -9.25
C CYS A 33 7.06 -5.41 -9.40
N LEU A 34 5.80 -5.15 -9.77
CA LEU A 34 5.25 -3.80 -9.80
C LEU A 34 4.45 -3.54 -8.54
N ILE A 35 4.74 -2.42 -7.88
CA ILE A 35 4.01 -1.96 -6.71
C ILE A 35 2.82 -1.11 -7.17
N VAL A 36 1.61 -1.46 -6.70
CA VAL A 36 0.36 -0.82 -7.13
C VAL A 36 -0.43 -0.32 -5.92
N GLY A 37 -0.65 1.00 -5.84
CA GLY A 37 -1.60 1.60 -4.89
C GLY A 37 -3.02 1.60 -5.48
N THR A 38 -3.97 0.95 -4.81
CA THR A 38 -5.38 0.83 -5.26
C THR A 38 -6.31 1.75 -4.47
N GLN A 39 -7.54 1.93 -4.96
CA GLN A 39 -8.59 2.78 -4.34
C GLN A 39 -8.17 4.25 -4.20
N VAL A 40 -7.47 4.78 -5.21
CA VAL A 40 -6.91 6.14 -5.19
C VAL A 40 -7.98 7.23 -5.13
N ASP A 41 -9.15 6.95 -5.68
CA ASP A 41 -10.36 7.77 -5.61
C ASP A 41 -10.79 8.03 -4.15
N LEU A 42 -10.60 7.04 -3.27
CA LEU A 42 -10.97 7.12 -1.86
C LEU A 42 -9.93 7.85 -0.99
N ARG A 43 -8.79 8.28 -1.54
CA ARG A 43 -7.75 8.97 -0.76
C ARG A 43 -8.26 10.29 -0.18
N GLU A 44 -9.08 11.00 -0.94
CA GLU A 44 -9.63 12.29 -0.54
C GLU A 44 -11.02 12.19 0.11
N ASP A 45 -11.61 10.99 0.13
CA ASP A 45 -12.94 10.74 0.68
C ASP A 45 -13.02 11.09 2.17
N ALA A 46 -14.03 11.89 2.53
CA ALA A 46 -14.20 12.40 3.89
C ALA A 46 -14.46 11.28 4.91
N SER A 47 -15.28 10.28 4.54
CA SER A 47 -15.62 9.18 5.44
C SER A 47 -14.40 8.30 5.74
N VAL A 48 -13.56 8.07 4.73
CA VAL A 48 -12.30 7.32 4.86
C VAL A 48 -11.32 8.08 5.76
N LYS A 49 -11.14 9.38 5.52
CA LYS A 49 -10.27 10.23 6.34
C LYS A 49 -10.72 10.27 7.79
N GLU A 50 -12.02 10.43 8.05
CA GLU A 50 -12.56 10.45 9.41
C GLU A 50 -12.34 9.11 10.12
N LYS A 51 -12.61 7.99 9.44
CA LYS A 51 -12.38 6.65 9.98
C LYS A 51 -10.92 6.40 10.34
N LEU A 52 -9.99 6.79 9.46
CA LEU A 52 -8.55 6.65 9.72
C LEU A 52 -8.08 7.59 10.83
N ALA A 53 -8.60 8.82 10.88
CA ALA A 53 -8.27 9.80 11.92
C ALA A 53 -8.69 9.31 13.32
N LYS A 54 -9.84 8.63 13.45
CA LYS A 54 -10.25 7.96 14.70
C LYS A 54 -9.24 6.93 15.19
N GLN A 55 -8.44 6.37 14.27
CA GLN A 55 -7.37 5.41 14.55
C GLN A 55 -5.97 6.06 14.55
N ARG A 56 -5.88 7.40 14.52
CA ARG A 56 -4.63 8.18 14.41
C ARG A 56 -3.81 7.82 13.17
N MET A 57 -4.49 7.47 12.09
CA MET A 57 -3.90 7.13 10.80
C MET A 57 -4.36 8.11 9.72
N GLN A 58 -3.70 8.07 8.57
CA GLN A 58 -4.04 8.82 7.37
C GLN A 58 -3.91 7.90 6.15
N PRO A 59 -4.62 8.18 5.04
CA PRO A 59 -4.40 7.47 3.79
C PRO A 59 -2.92 7.51 3.35
N VAL A 60 -2.49 6.46 2.66
CA VAL A 60 -1.13 6.36 2.13
C VAL A 60 -0.93 7.42 1.05
N ARG A 61 0.07 8.27 1.26
CA ARG A 61 0.47 9.31 0.32
C ARG A 61 1.14 8.71 -0.91
N ARG A 62 1.01 9.39 -2.04
CA ARG A 62 1.64 8.99 -3.31
C ARG A 62 3.16 8.81 -3.16
N GLU A 63 3.81 9.78 -2.53
CA GLU A 63 5.26 9.78 -2.25
C GLU A 63 5.73 8.54 -1.48
N ASN A 64 4.90 8.01 -0.57
CA ASN A 64 5.24 6.80 0.18
C ASN A 64 5.26 5.57 -0.72
N GLY A 65 4.31 5.48 -1.67
CA GLY A 65 4.27 4.41 -2.66
C GLY A 65 5.44 4.48 -3.64
N GLU A 66 5.80 5.68 -4.09
CA GLU A 66 6.93 5.92 -5.01
C GLU A 66 8.27 5.56 -4.38
N LYS A 67 8.47 5.85 -3.09
CA LYS A 67 9.69 5.46 -2.34
C LYS A 67 9.80 3.96 -2.05
N MET A 68 8.74 3.18 -2.28
CA MET A 68 8.76 1.72 -2.08
C MET A 68 9.21 0.97 -3.34
N ALA A 69 9.14 1.61 -4.51
CA ALA A 69 9.50 1.04 -5.80
C ALA A 69 11.02 1.11 -6.06
#